data_AF-A0A7C5K120-F1
#
_entry.id   AF-A0A7C5K120-F1
#
_cell.length_a   1.000
_cell.length_b   1.000
_cell.length_c   1.000
_cell.angle_alpha   90.00
_cell.angle_beta   90.00
_cell.angle_gamma   90.00
#
_symmetry.space_group_name_H-M   'P 1'
#
loop_
_entity.id
_entity.type
_entity.pdbx_description
1 polymer ?
#
loop_
_entity_poly.entity_id
_entity_poly.type
_entity_poly.pdbx_seq_one_letter_code
_entity_poly.pdbx_strand_id
1 'polypeptide(L)'
;MSLKSKLKIEDAGIFAASIFHVAVGVICFVVLATVDFGLIHIGLVGIISLATAYGLFRRRLWALWSIFVVSFMATALAFSMLYYTVGSNILLDAAMIVYLVLTWIFTVYVASKRSKLEF
;
A
#
# COMPACT_ATOMS: atom_id res chain seq x y z
N MET A 1 9.46 23.68 -16.11
CA MET A 1 8.93 22.39 -16.59
C MET A 1 7.51 22.59 -17.11
N SER A 2 7.15 21.92 -18.22
CA SER A 2 5.86 22.07 -18.90
C SER A 2 4.72 21.35 -18.13
N LEU A 3 3.53 21.96 -18.05
CA LEU A 3 2.31 21.36 -17.47
C LEU A 3 1.97 19.98 -18.06
N LYS A 4 2.31 19.76 -19.34
CA LYS A 4 2.10 18.49 -20.04
C LYS A 4 2.96 17.35 -19.46
N SER A 5 4.17 17.65 -18.98
CA SER A 5 5.01 16.63 -18.33
C SER A 5 4.54 16.33 -16.90
N LYS A 6 4.01 17.32 -16.18
CA LYS A 6 3.37 17.11 -14.87
C LYS A 6 2.16 16.18 -14.97
N LEU A 7 1.29 16.40 -15.97
CA LEU A 7 0.09 15.58 -16.19
C LEU A 7 0.41 14.10 -16.51
N LYS A 8 1.45 13.85 -17.31
CA LYS A 8 1.85 12.49 -17.72
C LYS A 8 2.53 11.71 -16.59
N ILE A 9 3.38 12.37 -15.80
CA ILE A 9 4.01 11.78 -14.61
C ILE A 9 2.95 11.57 -13.50
N GLU A 10 1.96 12.46 -13.40
CA GLU A 10 0.88 12.34 -12.41
C GLU A 10 0.05 11.08 -12.57
N ASP A 11 -0.37 10.76 -13.81
CA ASP A 11 -1.13 9.54 -14.09
C ASP A 11 -0.31 8.27 -13.86
N ALA A 12 0.98 8.32 -14.20
CA ALA A 12 1.90 7.22 -13.93
C ALA A 12 2.05 6.95 -12.43
N GLY A 13 2.04 8.00 -11.58
CA GLY A 13 2.17 7.82 -10.13
C GLY A 13 0.94 7.22 -9.46
N ILE A 14 -0.28 7.60 -9.86
CA ILE A 14 -1.52 6.98 -9.35
C ILE A 14 -1.59 5.51 -9.80
N PHE A 15 -1.20 5.25 -11.05
CA PHE A 15 -1.11 3.89 -11.57
C PHE A 15 -0.07 3.05 -10.83
N ALA A 16 1.11 3.60 -10.55
CA ALA A 16 2.13 2.93 -9.74
C ALA A 16 1.64 2.62 -8.31
N ALA A 17 0.95 3.56 -7.67
CA ALA A 17 0.32 3.34 -6.37
C ALA A 17 -0.72 2.21 -6.42
N SER A 18 -1.51 2.15 -7.49
CA SER A 18 -2.45 1.06 -7.71
C SER A 18 -1.74 -0.29 -7.83
N ILE A 19 -0.67 -0.39 -8.63
CA ILE A 19 0.11 -1.63 -8.79
C ILE A 19 0.73 -2.06 -7.45
N PHE A 20 1.30 -1.10 -6.71
CA PHE A 20 1.86 -1.36 -5.39
C PHE A 20 0.82 -1.99 -4.46
N HIS A 21 -0.38 -1.43 -4.39
CA HIS A 21 -1.46 -1.99 -3.58
C HIS A 21 -1.97 -3.35 -4.06
N VAL A 22 -1.94 -3.63 -5.37
CA VAL A 22 -2.19 -4.99 -5.88
C VAL A 22 -1.13 -5.97 -5.39
N ALA A 23 0.15 -5.62 -5.54
CA ALA A 23 1.26 -6.47 -5.12
C ALA A 23 1.19 -6.79 -3.62
N VAL A 24 0.97 -5.77 -2.78
CA VAL A 24 0.77 -5.95 -1.33
C VAL A 24 -0.41 -6.86 -1.05
N GLY A 25 -1.56 -6.65 -1.72
CA GLY A 25 -2.74 -7.48 -1.55
C GLY A 25 -2.48 -8.96 -1.85
N VAL A 26 -1.81 -9.24 -2.97
CA VAL A 26 -1.42 -10.60 -3.36
C VAL A 26 -0.44 -11.21 -2.36
N ILE A 27 0.59 -10.47 -1.94
CA ILE A 27 1.58 -10.94 -0.96
C ILE A 27 0.89 -11.30 0.37
N CYS A 28 -0.02 -10.45 0.86
CA CYS A 28 -0.79 -10.72 2.08
C CYS A 28 -1.59 -12.04 1.98
N PHE A 29 -2.22 -12.31 0.83
CA PHE A 29 -2.93 -13.57 0.63
C PHE A 29 -2.01 -14.78 0.51
N VAL A 30 -0.85 -14.63 -0.13
CA VAL A 30 0.16 -15.69 -0.18
C VAL A 30 0.66 -16.02 1.22
N VAL A 31 0.93 -15.00 2.06
CA VAL A 31 1.32 -15.20 3.46
C VAL A 31 0.22 -15.91 4.24
N LEU A 32 -1.03 -15.47 4.10
CA LEU A 32 -2.18 -16.11 4.75
C LEU A 32 -2.32 -17.59 4.36
N ALA A 33 -2.11 -17.91 3.08
CA ALA A 33 -2.27 -19.26 2.56
C ALA A 33 -1.09 -20.21 2.87
N THR A 34 0.11 -19.67 3.09
CA THR A 34 1.34 -20.48 3.23
C THR A 34 1.93 -20.51 4.64
N VAL A 35 1.66 -19.49 5.46
CA VAL A 35 2.21 -19.38 6.83
C VAL A 35 1.21 -19.90 7.85
N ASP A 36 0.06 -19.24 7.99
CA ASP A 36 -0.99 -19.62 8.94
C ASP A 36 -2.32 -18.93 8.59
N PHE A 37 -3.39 -19.72 8.41
CA PHE A 37 -4.75 -19.18 8.17
C PHE A 37 -5.32 -18.44 9.38
N GLY A 38 -4.77 -18.63 10.58
CA GLY A 38 -5.07 -17.86 11.79
C GLY A 38 -4.66 -16.38 11.69
N LEU A 39 -3.79 -16.02 10.74
CA LEU A 39 -3.38 -14.64 10.44
C LEU A 39 -4.46 -13.86 9.66
N ILE A 40 -5.73 -14.03 10.03
CA ILE A 40 -6.90 -13.44 9.35
C ILE A 40 -6.76 -11.92 9.19
N HIS A 41 -6.10 -11.25 10.14
CA HIS A 41 -5.80 -9.82 10.08
C HIS A 41 -4.90 -9.44 8.89
N ILE A 42 -3.95 -10.29 8.47
CA ILE A 42 -3.15 -10.09 7.25
C ILE A 42 -4.03 -10.24 6.00
N GLY A 43 -4.95 -11.20 6.01
CA GLY A 43 -5.96 -11.33 4.95
C GLY A 43 -6.82 -10.08 4.78
N LEU A 44 -7.26 -9.50 5.91
CA LEU A 44 -8.04 -8.26 5.91
C LEU A 44 -7.23 -7.09 5.32
N VAL A 45 -5.95 -6.95 5.68
CA VAL A 45 -5.05 -5.96 5.05
C VAL A 45 -4.97 -6.19 3.55
N GLY A 46 -4.88 -7.45 3.11
CA GLY A 46 -4.86 -7.80 1.70
C GLY A 46 -6.10 -7.35 0.94
N ILE A 47 -7.29 -7.62 1.49
CA ILE A 47 -8.58 -7.20 0.91
C ILE A 47 -8.65 -5.68 0.79
N ILE A 48 -8.33 -4.95 1.85
CA ILE A 48 -8.41 -3.48 1.86
C ILE A 48 -7.36 -2.90 0.90
N SER A 49 -6.19 -3.52 0.77
CA SER A 49 -5.17 -3.12 -0.20
C SER A 49 -5.68 -3.31 -1.64
N LEU A 50 -6.30 -4.44 -1.98
CA LEU A 50 -6.91 -4.63 -3.32
C LEU A 50 -8.06 -3.65 -3.57
N ALA A 51 -8.90 -3.39 -2.58
CA ALA A 51 -9.96 -2.39 -2.67
C ALA A 51 -9.38 -0.98 -2.90
N THR A 52 -8.25 -0.66 -2.26
CA THR A 52 -7.51 0.60 -2.46
C THR A 52 -6.98 0.69 -3.89
N ALA A 53 -6.36 -0.38 -4.41
CA ALA A 53 -5.91 -0.42 -5.80
C ALA A 53 -7.06 -0.16 -6.78
N TYR A 54 -8.19 -0.85 -6.60
CA TYR A 54 -9.37 -0.63 -7.43
C TYR A 54 -9.91 0.80 -7.33
N GLY A 55 -9.97 1.35 -6.11
CA GLY A 55 -10.40 2.73 -5.87
C GLY A 55 -9.50 3.75 -6.56
N LEU A 56 -8.17 3.56 -6.49
CA LEU A 56 -7.19 4.41 -7.18
C LEU A 56 -7.32 4.29 -8.70
N PHE A 57 -7.45 3.08 -9.22
CA PHE A 57 -7.60 2.83 -10.66
C PHE A 57 -8.88 3.46 -11.22
N ARG A 58 -9.99 3.39 -10.48
CA ARG A 58 -11.26 4.04 -10.83
C ARG A 58 -11.33 5.51 -10.41
N ARG A 59 -10.24 6.08 -9.88
CA ARG A 59 -10.14 7.44 -9.37
C ARG A 59 -11.34 7.84 -8.50
N ARG A 60 -11.63 7.03 -7.48
CA ARG A 60 -12.73 7.30 -6.55
C ARG A 60 -12.23 7.98 -5.29
N LEU A 61 -12.95 9.00 -4.81
CA LEU A 61 -12.65 9.72 -3.56
C LEU A 61 -12.49 8.80 -2.33
N TRP A 62 -13.28 7.73 -2.20
CA TRP A 62 -13.20 6.81 -1.07
C TRP A 62 -11.87 6.03 -1.02
N ALA A 63 -11.10 6.00 -2.12
CA ALA A 63 -9.76 5.43 -2.14
C ALA A 63 -8.79 6.17 -1.20
N LEU A 64 -9.02 7.45 -0.92
CA LEU A 64 -8.22 8.21 0.05
C LEU A 64 -8.41 7.71 1.48
N TRP A 65 -9.64 7.35 1.83
CA TRP A 65 -9.91 6.76 3.14
C TRP A 65 -9.29 5.36 3.23
N SER A 66 -9.44 4.56 2.18
CA SER A 66 -8.85 3.22 2.13
C SER A 66 -7.32 3.25 2.21
N ILE A 67 -6.63 4.14 1.46
CA ILE A 67 -5.16 4.23 1.48
C ILE A 67 -4.65 4.69 2.85
N PHE A 68 -5.38 5.59 3.51
CA PHE A 68 -5.06 6.02 4.86
C PHE A 68 -5.17 4.84 5.84
N VAL A 69 -6.29 4.11 5.84
CA VAL A 69 -6.49 2.91 6.67
C VAL A 69 -5.39 1.88 6.44
N VAL A 70 -5.08 1.56 5.18
CA VAL A 70 -4.00 0.61 4.84
C VAL A 70 -2.65 1.09 5.38
N SER A 71 -2.38 2.39 5.39
CA SER A 71 -1.12 2.93 5.92
C SER A 71 -0.94 2.70 7.42
N PHE A 72 -2.01 2.87 8.21
CA PHE A 72 -1.96 2.57 9.64
C PHE A 72 -1.81 1.08 9.91
N MET A 73 -2.55 0.24 9.18
CA MET A 73 -2.44 -1.21 9.31
C MET A 73 -1.06 -1.71 8.88
N ALA A 74 -0.52 -1.18 7.79
CA ALA A 74 0.83 -1.46 7.31
C ALA A 74 1.89 -1.06 8.32
N THR A 75 1.71 0.10 8.97
CA THR A 75 2.59 0.56 10.05
C THR A 75 2.55 -0.41 11.22
N ALA A 76 1.37 -0.73 11.73
CA ALA A 76 1.22 -1.69 12.83
C ALA A 76 1.84 -3.05 12.51
N LEU A 77 1.63 -3.57 11.29
CA LEU A 77 2.18 -4.84 10.83
C LEU A 77 3.71 -4.79 10.67
N ALA A 78 4.26 -3.74 10.08
CA ALA A 78 5.70 -3.60 9.89
C ALA A 78 6.42 -3.48 11.24
N PHE A 79 5.89 -2.68 12.17
CA PHE A 79 6.46 -2.54 13.50
C PHE A 79 6.34 -3.83 14.32
N SER A 80 5.21 -4.55 14.25
CA SER A 80 5.07 -5.82 14.97
C SER A 80 6.05 -6.86 14.44
N MET A 81 6.19 -6.99 13.12
CA MET A 81 7.15 -7.91 12.51
C MET A 81 8.58 -7.54 12.89
N LEU A 82 8.98 -6.27 12.70
CA LEU A 82 10.30 -5.80 13.08
C LEU A 82 10.60 -6.02 14.56
N TYR A 83 9.63 -5.82 15.45
CA TYR A 83 9.82 -6.06 16.88
C TYR A 83 10.23 -7.52 17.18
N TYR A 84 9.64 -8.49 16.47
CA TYR A 84 9.95 -9.91 16.66
C TYR A 84 11.14 -10.39 15.85
N THR A 85 11.42 -9.79 14.68
CA THR A 85 12.40 -10.33 13.73
C THR A 85 13.69 -9.55 13.66
N VAL A 86 13.79 -8.36 14.27
CA VAL A 86 14.95 -7.47 14.13
C VAL A 86 16.27 -8.19 14.43
N GLY A 87 17.15 -8.23 13.43
CA GLY A 87 18.48 -8.83 13.53
C GLY A 87 18.51 -10.36 13.41
N SER A 88 17.35 -11.03 13.46
CA SER A 88 17.25 -12.48 13.21
C SER A 88 17.11 -12.79 11.71
N ASN A 89 16.36 -11.95 10.98
CA ASN A 89 16.14 -12.10 9.55
C ASN A 89 16.25 -10.76 8.84
N ILE A 90 17.49 -10.39 8.53
CA ILE A 90 17.84 -9.11 7.91
C ILE A 90 17.07 -8.87 6.61
N LEU A 91 16.80 -9.93 5.83
CA LEU A 91 16.05 -9.80 4.57
C LEU A 91 14.58 -9.42 4.83
N LEU A 92 13.95 -10.07 5.80
CA LEU A 92 12.58 -9.77 6.20
C LEU A 92 12.48 -8.37 6.81
N ASP A 93 13.43 -8.00 7.67
CA ASP A 93 13.49 -6.68 8.28
C ASP A 93 13.62 -5.58 7.22
N ALA A 94 14.54 -5.77 6.26
CA ALA A 94 14.71 -4.85 5.13
C ALA A 94 13.43 -4.76 4.29
N ALA A 95 12.76 -5.89 4.02
CA ALA A 95 11.50 -5.91 3.28
C ALA A 95 10.39 -5.15 4.03
N MET A 96 10.29 -5.28 5.35
CA MET A 96 9.31 -4.56 6.17
C MET A 96 9.58 -3.05 6.19
N ILE A 97 10.85 -2.64 6.27
CA ILE A 97 11.23 -1.22 6.20
C ILE A 97 10.89 -0.64 4.83
N VAL A 98 11.25 -1.35 3.75
CA VAL A 98 10.93 -0.92 2.38
C VAL A 98 9.41 -0.82 2.18
N TYR A 99 8.66 -1.83 2.65
CA TYR A 99 7.20 -1.82 2.61
C TYR A 99 6.62 -0.61 3.34
N LEU A 100 7.11 -0.31 4.55
CA LEU A 100 6.66 0.82 5.35
C LEU A 100 6.92 2.16 4.64
N VAL A 101 8.14 2.35 4.15
CA VAL A 101 8.55 3.58 3.46
C VAL A 101 7.74 3.78 2.19
N LEU A 102 7.61 2.76 1.35
CA LEU A 102 6.82 2.84 0.12
C LEU A 102 5.35 3.12 0.40
N THR A 103 4.76 2.49 1.42
CA THR A 103 3.37 2.73 1.81
C THR A 103 3.15 4.21 2.14
N TRP A 104 4.00 4.80 2.98
CA TRP A 104 3.87 6.22 3.34
C TRP A 104 4.16 7.16 2.16
N ILE A 105 5.13 6.83 1.29
CA ILE A 105 5.40 7.60 0.06
C ILE A 105 4.15 7.65 -0.81
N PHE A 106 3.53 6.50 -1.09
CA PHE A 106 2.32 6.44 -1.92
C PHE A 106 1.13 7.11 -1.27
N THR A 107 0.97 6.99 0.04
CA THR A 107 -0.11 7.66 0.79
C THR A 107 0.01 9.17 0.72
N VAL A 108 1.19 9.73 0.99
CA VAL A 108 1.43 11.17 0.89
C VAL A 108 1.28 11.64 -0.56
N TYR A 109 1.79 10.86 -1.52
CA TYR A 109 1.66 11.16 -2.95
C TYR A 109 0.19 11.24 -3.37
N VAL A 110 -0.60 10.20 -3.10
CA VAL A 110 -2.03 10.16 -3.46
C VAL A 110 -2.81 11.25 -2.71
N ALA A 111 -2.55 11.47 -1.42
CA ALA A 111 -3.20 12.53 -0.65
C ALA A 111 -2.91 13.93 -1.21
N SER A 112 -1.67 14.18 -1.66
CA SER A 112 -1.30 15.44 -2.33
C SER A 112 -2.01 15.64 -3.67
N LYS A 113 -2.51 14.56 -4.28
CA LYS A 113 -3.21 14.52 -5.57
C LYS A 113 -4.70 14.26 -5.45
N ARG A 114 -5.28 14.45 -4.27
CA ARG A 114 -6.70 14.19 -3.97
C ARG A 114 -7.70 14.81 -4.95
N SER A 115 -7.40 16.00 -5.48
CA SER A 115 -8.30 16.72 -6.41
C SER A 115 -8.52 16.02 -7.75
N LYS A 116 -7.78 14.95 -8.06
CA LYS A 116 -7.97 14.14 -9.28
C LYS A 116 -8.79 12.87 -9.07
N LEU A 117 -9.19 12.60 -7.82
CA LEU A 117 -10.08 11.49 -7.47
C LEU A 117 -11.57 11.92 -7.52
N GLU A 118 -11.82 13.15 -7.97
CA GLU A 118 -13.13 13.70 -8.30
C GLU A 118 -13.30 13.64 -9.83
N PHE A 119 -14.31 12.89 -10.28
CA PHE A 119 -14.85 12.94 -11.63
C PHE A 119 -16.21 13.63 -11.56
#